data_AF-A0A2R6E5B5-F1
#
_entry.id   AF-A0A2R6E5B5-F1
#
_cell.length_a   1.000
_cell.length_b   1.000
_cell.length_c   1.000
_cell.angle_alpha   90.00
_cell.angle_beta   90.00
_cell.angle_gamma   90.00
#
_symmetry.space_group_name_H-M   'P 1'
#
loop_
_entity.id
_entity.type
_entity.pdbx_description
1 polymer ?
#
loop_
_entity_poly.entity_id
_entity_poly.type
_entity_poly.pdbx_seq_one_letter_code
_entity_poly.pdbx_strand_id
1 'polypeptide(L)'
;MLRNTMDDQDIRNRLVRKMLRKRIIGGHKKQIDTIVNMSLPSHEQGRGKDLLEAMATDPDAPVEAYGGGHRQNVRLTSADAAVEYLKANGGDAPFGFD
;
A
#
# COMPACT_ATOMS: atom_id res chain seq x y z
N MET A 1 3.02 -24.67 16.65
CA MET A 1 3.30 -23.98 15.37
C MET A 1 2.99 -22.50 15.59
N LEU A 2 4.00 -21.68 15.88
CA LEU A 2 3.79 -20.23 16.03
C LEU A 2 3.48 -19.67 14.64
N ARG A 3 2.29 -19.07 14.46
CA ARG A 3 2.03 -18.28 13.26
C ARG A 3 2.88 -17.02 13.37
N ASN A 4 3.86 -16.88 12.47
CA ASN A 4 4.64 -15.67 12.34
C ASN A 4 3.82 -14.68 11.50
N THR A 5 2.82 -14.05 12.11
CA THR A 5 2.01 -13.01 11.46
C THR A 5 2.80 -11.72 11.38
N MET A 6 2.68 -11.00 10.27
CA MET A 6 3.33 -9.70 10.11
C MET A 6 2.65 -8.67 11.03
N ASP A 7 3.41 -7.69 11.54
CA ASP A 7 2.80 -6.52 12.18
C ASP A 7 2.07 -5.65 11.15
N ASP A 8 1.09 -4.88 11.61
CA ASP A 8 0.30 -4.00 10.75
C ASP A 8 1.18 -3.00 9.99
N GLN A 9 2.21 -2.43 10.64
CA GLN A 9 3.07 -1.46 9.97
C GLN A 9 3.93 -2.13 8.90
N ASP A 10 4.38 -3.36 9.11
CA ASP A 10 5.08 -4.14 8.08
C ASP A 10 4.19 -4.42 6.87
N ILE A 11 2.91 -4.71 7.12
CA ILE A 11 1.92 -4.89 6.05
C ILE A 11 1.74 -3.59 5.26
N ARG A 12 1.54 -2.45 5.94
CA ARG A 12 1.42 -1.13 5.29
C ARG A 12 2.66 -0.80 4.45
N ASN A 13 3.85 -0.94 5.02
CA ASN A 13 5.12 -0.72 4.33
C ASN A 13 5.24 -1.60 3.09
N ARG A 14 4.87 -2.88 3.19
CA ARG A 14 4.93 -3.83 2.08
C ARG A 14 3.95 -3.47 0.95
N LEU A 15 2.76 -2.99 1.28
CA LEU A 15 1.78 -2.49 0.31
C LEU A 15 2.31 -1.24 -0.41
N VAL A 16 2.76 -0.23 0.34
CA VAL A 16 3.31 1.03 -0.22
C VAL A 16 4.53 0.75 -1.10
N ARG A 17 5.49 -0.03 -0.61
CA ARG A 17 6.68 -0.45 -1.39
C ARG A 17 6.28 -1.16 -2.69
N LYS A 18 5.26 -2.02 -2.66
CA LYS A 18 4.78 -2.70 -3.87
C LYS A 18 4.18 -1.71 -4.87
N MET A 19 3.33 -0.80 -4.39
CA MET A 19 2.70 0.23 -5.22
C MET A 19 3.75 1.15 -5.85
N LEU A 20 4.74 1.57 -5.07
CA LEU A 20 5.85 2.42 -5.52
C LEU A 20 6.70 1.72 -6.59
N ARG A 21 7.11 0.48 -6.33
CA ARG A 21 7.85 -0.35 -7.31
C ARG A 21 7.11 -0.52 -8.64
N LYS A 22 5.77 -0.50 -8.61
CA LYS A 22 4.92 -0.64 -9.80
C LYS A 22 4.46 0.70 -10.37
N ARG A 23 4.90 1.83 -9.81
CA ARG A 23 4.50 3.19 -10.20
C ARG A 23 2.96 3.32 -10.29
N ILE A 24 2.25 2.86 -9.27
CA ILE A 24 0.79 3.04 -9.16
C ILE A 24 0.55 4.46 -8.64
N ILE A 25 0.80 5.44 -9.51
CA ILE A 25 0.71 6.89 -9.27
C ILE A 25 -0.05 7.53 -10.43
N GLY A 26 -0.66 8.70 -10.20
CA GLY A 26 -1.35 9.45 -11.25
C GLY A 26 -2.45 8.63 -11.95
N GLY A 27 -2.43 8.54 -13.29
CA GLY A 27 -3.46 7.79 -14.03
C GLY A 27 -3.48 6.27 -13.77
N HIS A 28 -2.37 5.71 -13.25
CA HIS A 28 -2.22 4.29 -12.98
C HIS A 28 -2.71 3.94 -11.58
N LYS A 29 -3.86 3.27 -11.54
CA LYS A 29 -4.59 2.88 -10.33
C LYS A 29 -4.90 1.39 -10.37
N LYS A 30 -5.11 0.78 -9.20
CA LYS A 30 -5.53 -0.62 -9.08
C LYS A 30 -6.57 -0.77 -7.99
N GLN A 31 -7.36 -1.83 -8.09
CA GLN A 31 -8.25 -2.24 -7.00
C GLN A 31 -7.43 -2.65 -5.78
N ILE A 32 -7.95 -2.38 -4.59
CA ILE A 32 -7.36 -2.80 -3.30
C ILE A 32 -7.02 -4.29 -3.32
N ASP A 33 -7.98 -5.13 -3.71
CA ASP A 33 -7.80 -6.59 -3.78
C ASP A 33 -6.62 -6.99 -4.70
N THR A 34 -6.43 -6.27 -5.81
CA THR A 34 -5.28 -6.52 -6.71
C THR A 34 -3.96 -6.19 -6.04
N ILE A 35 -3.89 -5.08 -5.29
CA ILE A 35 -2.68 -4.65 -4.59
C ILE A 35 -2.34 -5.62 -3.48
N VAL A 36 -3.33 -5.99 -2.68
CA VAL A 36 -3.20 -6.94 -1.58
C VAL A 36 -2.70 -8.30 -2.09
N ASN A 37 -3.33 -8.85 -3.13
CA ASN A 37 -2.97 -10.14 -3.71
C ASN A 37 -1.53 -10.18 -4.24
N MET A 38 -1.06 -9.12 -4.90
CA MET A 38 0.32 -9.07 -5.39
C MET A 38 1.37 -8.74 -4.31
N SER A 39 0.93 -8.37 -3.11
CA SER A 39 1.81 -7.89 -2.03
C SER A 39 1.98 -8.91 -0.91
N LEU A 40 0.90 -9.59 -0.52
CA LEU A 40 0.81 -10.33 0.74
C LEU A 40 0.46 -11.81 0.54
N PRO A 41 0.94 -12.72 1.41
CA PRO A 41 0.47 -14.10 1.45
C PRO A 41 -1.01 -14.15 1.83
N SER A 42 -1.73 -15.18 1.39
CA SER A 42 -3.20 -15.28 1.52
C SER A 42 -3.73 -15.09 2.96
N HIS A 43 -3.02 -15.56 3.97
CA HIS A 43 -3.43 -15.43 5.38
C HIS A 43 -3.32 -14.00 5.94
N GLU A 44 -2.61 -13.10 5.25
CA GLU A 44 -2.49 -11.68 5.61
C GLU A 44 -3.37 -10.78 4.73
N GLN A 45 -4.00 -11.32 3.69
CA GLN A 45 -4.73 -10.50 2.70
C GLN A 45 -5.97 -9.82 3.30
N GLY A 46 -6.67 -10.49 4.22
CA GLY A 46 -7.80 -9.87 4.93
C GLY A 46 -7.35 -8.61 5.69
N ARG A 47 -6.29 -8.74 6.49
CA ARG A 47 -5.75 -7.60 7.24
C ARG A 47 -5.19 -6.51 6.32
N GLY A 48 -4.50 -6.89 5.25
CA GLY A 48 -3.97 -5.94 4.27
C GLY A 48 -5.05 -5.13 3.54
N LYS A 49 -6.24 -5.71 3.34
CA LYS A 49 -7.39 -4.99 2.77
C LYS A 49 -7.86 -3.89 3.71
N ASP A 50 -8.14 -4.24 4.97
CA ASP A 50 -8.61 -3.28 5.97
C ASP A 50 -7.62 -2.12 6.15
N LEU A 51 -6.32 -2.44 6.18
CA LEU A 51 -5.27 -1.43 6.32
C LEU A 51 -5.17 -0.51 5.09
N LEU A 52 -5.26 -1.06 3.87
CA LEU A 52 -5.18 -0.25 2.66
C LEU A 52 -6.42 0.63 2.47
N GLU A 53 -7.60 0.15 2.87
CA GLU A 53 -8.83 0.94 2.93
C GLU A 53 -8.68 2.11 3.91
N ALA A 54 -8.19 1.84 5.13
CA ALA A 54 -7.95 2.87 6.14
C ALA A 54 -6.93 3.92 5.67
N MET A 55 -5.83 3.49 5.06
CA MET A 55 -4.83 4.39 4.48
C MET A 55 -5.42 5.27 3.38
N ALA A 56 -6.31 4.74 2.53
CA ALA A 56 -6.89 5.51 1.43
C ALA A 56 -7.82 6.64 1.87
N THR A 57 -8.24 6.63 3.15
CA THR A 57 -9.06 7.68 3.79
C THR A 57 -8.28 8.58 4.74
N ASP A 58 -7.01 8.24 4.99
CA ASP A 58 -6.11 8.98 5.90
C ASP A 58 -5.34 10.04 5.09
N PRO A 59 -5.55 11.34 5.37
CA PRO A 59 -4.86 12.40 4.64
C PRO A 59 -3.32 12.39 4.84
N ASP A 60 -2.83 11.74 5.89
CA ASP A 60 -1.39 11.63 6.19
C ASP A 60 -0.75 10.38 5.56
N ALA A 61 -1.54 9.49 4.96
CA ALA A 61 -1.04 8.32 4.25
C ALA A 61 -0.74 8.65 2.77
N PRO A 62 0.27 8.00 2.15
CA PRO A 62 0.65 8.28 0.76
C PRO A 62 -0.29 7.60 -0.25
N VAL A 63 -1.50 7.22 0.14
CA VAL A 63 -2.46 6.45 -0.66
C VAL A 63 -3.77 7.21 -0.70
N GLU A 64 -4.37 7.32 -1.88
CA GLU A 64 -5.69 7.93 -2.04
C GLU A 64 -6.63 7.03 -2.84
N ALA A 65 -7.92 7.08 -2.48
CA ALA A 65 -8.98 6.50 -3.29
C ALA A 65 -9.13 7.27 -4.61
N TYR A 66 -9.36 6.55 -5.71
CA TYR A 66 -9.50 7.18 -7.03
C TYR A 66 -10.65 6.61 -7.86
N GLY A 67 -11.55 7.48 -8.27
CA GLY A 67 -12.72 7.15 -9.09
C GLY A 67 -13.84 6.53 -8.26
N GLY A 68 -14.90 7.30 -8.06
CA GLY A 68 -16.07 6.86 -7.31
C GLY A 68 -16.79 5.65 -7.95
N GLY A 69 -17.44 4.83 -7.12
CA GLY A 69 -18.21 3.65 -7.52
C GLY A 69 -17.81 2.39 -6.75
N HIS A 70 -18.36 1.23 -7.14
CA HIS A 70 -18.11 -0.06 -6.47
C HIS A 70 -16.66 -0.58 -6.58
N ARG A 71 -15.84 0.00 -7.46
CA ARG A 71 -14.45 -0.42 -7.66
C ARG A 71 -13.59 0.41 -6.73
N GLN A 72 -13.30 -0.11 -5.53
CA GLN A 72 -12.36 0.46 -4.57
C GLN A 72 -10.95 0.52 -5.16
N ASN A 73 -10.72 1.49 -6.06
CA ASN A 73 -9.44 1.73 -6.70
C ASN A 73 -8.63 2.70 -5.86
N VAL A 74 -7.34 2.43 -5.73
CA VAL A 74 -6.39 3.29 -5.05
C VAL A 74 -5.15 3.52 -5.91
N ARG A 75 -4.44 4.60 -5.59
CA ARG A 75 -3.12 4.93 -6.11
C ARG A 75 -2.31 5.61 -5.02
N LEU A 76 -1.00 5.71 -5.22
CA LEU A 76 -0.15 6.59 -4.43
C LEU A 76 -0.39 8.04 -4.83
N THR A 77 -0.33 8.94 -3.85
CA THR A 77 -0.44 10.40 -4.06
C THR A 77 0.74 10.92 -4.85
N SER A 78 1.96 10.52 -4.49
CA SER A 78 3.19 10.75 -5.25
C SER A 78 4.24 9.68 -4.95
N ALA A 79 5.33 9.66 -5.72
CA ALA A 79 6.48 8.80 -5.42
C ALA A 79 7.18 9.28 -4.15
N ASP A 80 7.38 10.60 -4.01
CA ASP A 80 8.11 11.21 -2.88
C ASP A 80 7.39 10.95 -1.56
N ALA A 81 6.07 11.14 -1.51
CA ALA A 81 5.28 10.85 -0.30
C ALA A 81 5.35 9.37 0.09
N ALA A 82 5.39 8.47 -0.89
CA ALA A 82 5.55 7.04 -0.62
C ALA A 82 6.95 6.71 -0.08
N VAL A 83 8.00 7.36 -0.57
CA VAL A 83 9.37 7.21 -0.05
C VAL A 83 9.46 7.75 1.38
N GLU A 84 8.95 8.96 1.62
CA GLU A 84 8.93 9.58 2.95
C GLU A 84 8.18 8.72 3.96
N TYR A 85 7.00 8.21 3.58
CA TYR A 85 6.23 7.29 4.41
C TYR A 85 7.03 6.04 4.78
N LEU A 86 7.70 5.41 3.80
CA LEU A 86 8.51 4.21 4.06
C LEU A 86 9.64 4.52 5.04
N LYS A 87 10.41 5.59 4.80
CA LYS A 87 11.50 6.00 5.69
C LYS A 87 11.04 6.30 7.11
N ALA A 88 9.93 7.02 7.26
CA ALA A 88 9.38 7.39 8.56
C ALA A 88 8.87 6.19 9.36
N ASN A 89 8.49 5.10 8.68
CA ASN A 89 7.89 3.92 9.30
C ASN A 89 8.78 2.67 9.26
N GLY A 90 10.10 2.84 9.09
CA GLY A 90 11.07 1.74 9.11
C GLY A 90 11.00 0.81 7.89
N GLY A 91 10.36 1.25 6.80
CA GLY A 91 10.32 0.55 5.53
C GLY A 91 11.39 1.04 4.56
N ASP A 92 11.78 0.17 3.62
CA ASP A 92 12.76 0.52 2.59
C ASP A 92 12.09 1.01 1.30
N ALA A 93 12.65 2.05 0.68
CA ALA A 93 12.34 2.41 -0.69
C ALA A 93 12.85 1.34 -1.68
N PRO A 94 12.11 1.03 -2.77
CA PRO A 94 12.58 0.14 -3.81
C PRO A 94 13.65 0.81 -4.68
N PHE A 95 14.53 0.01 -5.31
CA PHE A 95 15.60 0.52 -6.18
C PHE A 95 15.08 1.52 -7.24
N GLY A 96 15.81 2.63 -7.40
CA GLY A 96 15.47 3.72 -8.31
C GLY A 96 14.55 4.79 -7.70
N PHE A 97 14.36 4.78 -6.38
CA PHE A 97 13.69 5.81 -5.60
C PHE A 97 14.53 6.11 -4.35
N ASP A 98 14.87 7.38 -4.15
CA ASP A 98 15.68 7.87 -3.03
C ASP A 98 14.90 8.87 -2.19
#